data_AF-B7PIR8-F1
#
_entry.id   AF-B7PIR8-F1
#
_cell.length_a   1.000
_cell.length_b   1.000
_cell.length_c   1.000
_cell.angle_alpha   90.00
_cell.angle_beta   90.00
_cell.angle_gamma   90.00
#
_symmetry.space_group_name_H-M   'P 1'
#
loop_
_entity.id
_entity.type
_entity.pdbx_description
1 polymer ?
#
loop_
_entity_poly.entity_id
_entity_poly.type
_entity_poly.pdbx_seq_one_letter_code
_entity_poly.pdbx_strand_id
1 'polypeptide(L)'
;RDECAEGKHNCEKGCVNTPGSYRCQCPDGYKLARDNKSCLDIDECQANNGGCQEECINHVGFFSCRCTSPGFSLAADGKTCVC
;
A
#
# COMPACT_ATOMS: atom_id res chain seq x y z
N ARG A 1 -21.99 -18.86 8.55
CA ARG A 1 -21.13 -19.38 7.47
C ARG A 1 -19.88 -18.53 7.50
N ASP A 2 -18.71 -19.14 7.58
CA ASP A 2 -17.46 -18.39 7.65
C ASP A 2 -16.53 -18.71 6.47
N GLU A 3 -16.75 -18.03 5.35
CA GLU A 3 -15.99 -18.24 4.12
C GLU A 3 -14.49 -17.95 4.27
N CYS A 4 -14.11 -17.10 5.24
CA CYS A 4 -12.70 -16.79 5.53
C CYS A 4 -12.03 -17.95 6.27
N ALA A 5 -12.68 -18.52 7.30
CA ALA A 5 -12.18 -19.69 8.01
C ALA A 5 -12.24 -20.98 7.17
N GLU A 6 -13.22 -21.09 6.27
CA GLU A 6 -13.40 -22.23 5.37
C GLU A 6 -12.47 -22.19 4.15
N GLY A 7 -11.72 -21.11 3.92
CA GLY A 7 -10.86 -20.95 2.74
C GLY A 7 -11.63 -20.90 1.41
N LYS A 8 -12.94 -20.62 1.46
CA LYS A 8 -13.81 -20.48 0.27
C LYS A 8 -13.83 -19.05 -0.30
N HIS A 9 -12.99 -18.18 0.23
CA HIS A 9 -12.84 -16.82 -0.25
C HIS A 9 -11.85 -16.78 -1.43
N ASN A 10 -12.22 -16.13 -2.52
CA ASN A 10 -11.31 -15.95 -3.66
C ASN A 10 -10.41 -14.71 -3.49
N CYS A 11 -10.00 -14.39 -2.26
CA CYS A 11 -9.20 -13.19 -1.96
C CYS A 11 -7.71 -13.50 -2.04
N GLU A 12 -6.93 -12.57 -2.58
CA GLU A 12 -5.49 -12.77 -2.79
C GLU A 12 -4.66 -12.61 -1.51
N LYS A 13 -4.99 -11.62 -0.66
CA LYS A 13 -4.22 -11.28 0.55
C LYS A 13 -5.03 -11.36 1.84
N GLY A 14 -6.23 -10.79 1.89
CA GLY A 14 -7.04 -10.75 3.11
C GLY A 14 -8.53 -10.95 2.88
N CYS A 15 -9.17 -11.57 3.86
CA CYS A 15 -10.60 -11.87 3.88
C CYS A 15 -11.20 -11.37 5.19
N VAL A 16 -12.34 -10.67 5.09
CA VAL A 16 -13.13 -10.22 6.23
C VAL A 16 -14.53 -10.76 6.10
N ASN A 17 -14.97 -11.48 7.13
CA ASN A 17 -16.33 -11.97 7.18
C ASN A 17 -17.29 -10.81 7.52
N THR A 18 -18.42 -10.75 6.84
CA THR A 18 -19.47 -9.76 7.08
C THR A 18 -20.80 -10.46 7.36
N PRO A 19 -21.75 -9.85 8.09
CA PRO A 19 -23.03 -10.49 8.34
C PRO A 19 -23.76 -10.82 7.02
N GLY A 20 -23.79 -12.09 6.65
CA GLY A 20 -24.43 -12.60 5.43
C GLY A 20 -23.52 -12.81 4.20
N SER A 21 -22.23 -12.42 4.24
CA SER A 21 -21.28 -12.62 3.12
C SER A 21 -19.82 -12.45 3.59
N TYR A 22 -18.84 -12.46 2.67
CA TYR A 22 -17.47 -12.05 2.94
C TYR A 22 -17.06 -10.91 2.00
N ARG A 23 -16.08 -10.12 2.42
CA ARG A 23 -15.38 -9.16 1.56
C ARG A 23 -13.88 -9.41 1.59
N CYS A 24 -13.20 -9.18 0.48
CA CYS A 24 -11.75 -9.17 0.47
C CYS A 24 -11.26 -7.83 1.01
N GLN A 25 -10.22 -7.88 1.84
CA GLN A 25 -9.52 -6.70 2.35
C GLN A 25 -8.05 -6.84 2.01
N CYS A 26 -7.46 -5.76 1.51
CA CYS A 26 -6.03 -5.70 1.25
C CYS A 26 -5.31 -5.08 2.46
N PRO A 27 -4.06 -5.50 2.73
CA PRO A 27 -3.24 -4.86 3.75
C PRO A 27 -2.91 -3.41 3.37
N ASP A 28 -2.40 -2.65 4.32
CA ASP A 28 -1.92 -1.28 4.08
C ASP A 28 -0.91 -1.24 2.91
N GLY A 29 -0.98 -0.20 2.08
CA GLY A 29 -0.22 -0.10 0.83
C GLY A 29 -0.86 -0.80 -0.36
N TYR A 30 -2.03 -1.43 -0.21
CA TYR A 30 -2.74 -2.08 -1.30
C TYR A 30 -4.21 -1.66 -1.39
N LYS A 31 -4.70 -1.53 -2.63
CA LYS A 31 -6.11 -1.27 -2.94
C LYS A 31 -6.76 -2.49 -3.54
N LEU A 32 -8.02 -2.69 -3.18
CA LEU A 32 -8.82 -3.76 -3.75
C LEU A 32 -9.07 -3.46 -5.24
N ALA A 33 -8.74 -4.42 -6.10
CA ALA A 33 -8.98 -4.35 -7.53
C ALA A 33 -10.48 -4.37 -7.86
N ARG A 34 -10.83 -4.03 -9.11
CA ARG A 34 -12.24 -3.97 -9.56
C ARG A 34 -12.96 -5.32 -9.48
N ASP A 35 -12.21 -6.41 -9.53
CA ASP A 35 -12.66 -7.79 -9.34
C ASP A 35 -12.99 -8.14 -7.89
N ASN A 36 -12.78 -7.21 -6.94
CA ASN A 36 -13.01 -7.37 -5.50
C ASN A 36 -12.24 -8.55 -4.86
N LYS A 37 -11.14 -9.00 -5.49
CA LYS A 37 -10.41 -10.21 -5.09
C LYS A 37 -8.90 -10.00 -5.04
N SER A 38 -8.36 -9.33 -6.06
CA SER A 38 -6.95 -8.99 -6.18
C SER A 38 -6.59 -7.72 -5.43
N CYS A 39 -5.36 -7.68 -4.94
CA CYS A 39 -4.82 -6.53 -4.23
C CYS A 39 -3.76 -5.87 -5.10
N LEU A 40 -4.10 -4.70 -5.65
CA LEU A 40 -3.16 -3.91 -6.43
C LEU A 40 -2.39 -3.01 -5.48
N ASP A 41 -1.10 -2.90 -5.72
CA ASP A 41 -0.24 -1.94 -5.06
C ASP A 41 -0.80 -0.51 -5.21
N ILE A 42 -0.77 0.25 -4.12
CA ILE A 42 -1.12 1.67 -4.15
C ILE A 42 0.16 2.41 -4.48
N ASP A 43 0.24 3.01 -5.66
CA ASP A 43 1.34 3.90 -5.98
C ASP A 43 1.17 5.22 -5.22
N GLU A 44 1.76 5.33 -4.03
CA GLU A 44 1.70 6.56 -3.23
C GLU A 44 2.45 7.71 -3.91
N CYS A 45 3.38 7.44 -4.82
CA CYS A 45 4.11 8.46 -5.56
C CYS A 45 3.21 9.20 -6.56
N GLN A 46 2.12 8.59 -7.04
CA GLN A 46 1.12 9.29 -7.86
C GLN A 46 0.39 10.37 -7.07
N ALA A 47 0.27 10.21 -5.76
CA ALA A 47 -0.43 11.13 -4.87
C ALA A 47 0.56 12.08 -4.18
N ASN A 48 0.70 13.30 -4.71
CA ASN A 48 1.57 14.32 -4.14
C ASN A 48 3.01 13.81 -3.91
N ASN A 49 3.54 12.99 -4.82
CA ASN A 49 4.89 12.41 -4.72
C ASN A 49 5.12 11.62 -3.41
N GLY A 50 4.10 10.96 -2.85
CA GLY A 50 4.18 10.29 -1.54
C GLY A 50 4.39 11.25 -0.35
N GLY A 51 4.37 12.56 -0.60
CA GLY A 51 4.86 13.59 0.31
C GLY A 51 6.38 13.67 0.41
N CYS A 52 7.14 13.06 -0.51
CA CYS A 52 8.58 13.18 -0.59
C CYS A 52 8.99 14.57 -1.07
N GLN A 53 10.03 15.15 -0.46
CA GLN A 53 10.60 16.43 -0.88
C GLN A 53 11.24 16.38 -2.26
N GLU A 54 11.92 15.29 -2.59
CA GLU A 54 12.62 15.11 -3.86
C GLU A 54 12.03 13.94 -4.66
N GLU A 55 12.66 12.77 -4.62
CA GLU A 55 12.25 11.62 -5.42
C GLU A 55 11.42 10.65 -4.58
N CYS A 56 10.26 10.25 -5.09
CA CYS A 56 9.47 9.15 -4.52
C CYS A 56 9.71 7.88 -5.32
N ILE A 57 9.97 6.78 -4.62
CA ILE A 57 10.18 5.45 -5.19
C ILE A 57 9.07 4.55 -4.65
N ASN A 58 8.17 4.17 -5.55
CA ASN A 58 7.10 3.23 -5.21
C ASN A 58 7.66 1.80 -5.15
N HIS A 59 7.33 1.07 -4.10
CA HIS A 59 7.65 -0.35 -3.94
C HIS A 59 6.36 -1.15 -3.70
N VAL A 60 6.42 -2.46 -3.90
CA VAL A 60 5.25 -3.30 -3.72
C VAL A 60 4.90 -3.40 -2.23
N GLY A 61 3.83 -2.72 -1.83
CA GLY A 61 3.27 -2.64 -0.48
C GLY A 61 3.74 -1.46 0.36
N PHE A 62 4.64 -0.61 -0.15
CA PHE A 62 5.11 0.59 0.53
C PHE A 62 5.85 1.53 -0.43
N PHE A 63 6.10 2.77 -0.05
CA PHE A 63 6.96 3.69 -0.81
C PHE A 63 8.15 4.16 0.03
N SER A 64 9.19 4.66 -0.64
CA SER A 64 10.33 5.31 0.00
C SER A 64 10.68 6.62 -0.70
N CYS A 65 11.23 7.57 0.06
CA CYS A 65 11.72 8.83 -0.49
C CYS A 65 13.24 8.77 -0.64
N ARG A 66 13.78 9.33 -1.73
CA ARG A 66 15.20 9.44 -1.99
C ARG A 66 15.61 10.90 -2.22
N CYS A 67 16.67 11.31 -1.52
CA CYS A 67 17.33 12.57 -1.76
C CYS A 67 18.38 12.37 -2.84
N THR A 68 18.23 13.10 -3.93
CA THR A 68 19.13 13.14 -5.09
C THR A 68 20.14 14.29 -5.01
N SER A 69 19.85 15.30 -4.18
CA SER A 69 20.77 16.40 -3.90
C SER A 69 22.03 15.92 -3.16
N PRO A 70 23.24 16.25 -3.65
CA PRO A 70 24.48 15.84 -3.00
C PRO A 70 24.64 16.52 -1.63
N GLY A 71 24.99 15.73 -0.62
CA GLY A 71 25.12 16.20 0.76
C GLY A 71 23.80 16.27 1.53
N PHE A 72 22.69 15.81 0.95
CA PHE A 72 21.41 15.69 1.65
C PHE A 72 21.12 14.24 2.03
N SER A 73 20.50 14.06 3.19
CA SER A 73 20.06 12.79 3.75
C SER A 73 18.57 12.86 4.08
N LEU A 74 17.92 11.70 4.07
CA LEU A 74 16.51 11.62 4.42
C LEU A 74 16.33 11.86 5.92
N ALA A 75 15.46 12.80 6.28
CA ALA A 75 15.14 13.12 7.65
C ALA A 75 14.38 11.97 8.35
N ALA A 76 14.26 12.05 9.67
CA ALA A 76 13.60 11.02 10.49
C ALA A 76 12.09 10.86 10.18
N ASP A 77 11.48 11.82 9.49
CA ASP A 77 10.11 11.74 8.99
C ASP A 77 9.98 10.85 7.74
N GLY A 78 11.10 10.44 7.15
CA GLY A 78 11.15 9.62 5.94
C GLY A 78 10.73 10.37 4.67
N LYS A 79 10.63 11.71 4.71
CA LYS A 79 10.05 12.52 3.62
C LYS A 79 10.86 13.76 3.27
N THR A 80 11.44 14.42 4.26
CA THR A 80 12.19 15.67 4.09
C THR A 80 13.67 15.36 3.83
N CYS A 81 14.35 16.16 3.02
CA CYS A 81 15.78 16.06 2.77
C CYS A 81 16.52 17.16 3.52
N VAL A 82 17.46 16.76 4.39
CA VAL A 82 18.25 17.66 5.26
C VAL A 82 19.75 17.50 5.00
N CYS A 83 20.52 18.57 5.16
CA CYS A 83 21.98 18.57 4.97
C CYS A 83 22.76 18.23 6.24
#